data_AF-C6W9G8-F1
#
_entry.id   AF-C6W9G8-F1
#
_cell.length_a   1.000
_cell.length_b   1.000
_cell.length_c   1.000
_cell.angle_alpha   90.00
_cell.angle_beta   90.00
_cell.angle_gamma   90.00
#
_symmetry.space_group_name_H-M   'P 1'
#
loop_
_entity.id
_entity.type
_entity.pdbx_description
1 polymer ?
#
loop_
_entity_poly.entity_id
_entity_poly.type
_entity_poly.pdbx_seq_one_letter_code
_entity_poly.pdbx_strand_id
1 'polypeptide(L)'
;MRDPITAADEDDERGDGEPEPLVGSAVESGGEPGVEFGAEPGAGAAERSDAGESEAGESDGESAAEVATEAAAETAAAETAAAETAAESDVDWTALPDPLRARLSELSADAVGELPKVDVPQSLRAVARFAPAKRARLGAPALIGALRSSAGFRAAVVDWLRRNRPSALEHTAPDPVTAGAAALLLGEEGAAHLVELVARRAADAALRAERDSAVARLERLEAELERLRADQVEAGGVARRVRVEADAELERLRKRLREQGVKLREAKDRAEAAAQEALRVRSEVDVEVGKLIAERDRERERAEAERVRARRAVADAEVARQSAREARQADEVRLALLVDTLDGAVSGLRRELALGGGTGPRPADMVRGASAGQGSVNRVEDPAALDRLLALPAVHLIVDGYNVTKTGYPELALADQRDRLVHQLAVLAARTGAEVTLVFDGAGVVAVPAAAPRGVRVLFSDPGVLADDVIRALVTAEPEGRPVVVVTSDRAVADSVRRRGAHPVPSAVLLARLGRV
;
A
#
# COMPACT_ATOMS: atom_id res chain seq x y z
N MET A 1 3.30 55.85 12.68
CA MET A 1 4.22 55.98 11.53
C MET A 1 4.40 54.59 10.94
N ARG A 2 3.85 54.39 9.73
CA ARG A 2 4.02 53.25 8.79
C ARG A 2 3.40 51.88 9.15
N ASP A 3 2.17 51.71 8.67
CA ASP A 3 1.63 50.72 7.71
C ASP A 3 2.50 49.57 7.11
N PRO A 4 1.83 48.53 6.52
CA PRO A 4 2.21 47.11 6.45
C PRO A 4 2.68 46.62 5.06
N ILE A 5 3.13 45.35 4.96
CA ILE A 5 3.53 44.60 3.73
C ILE A 5 3.22 43.10 4.00
N THR A 6 2.18 42.46 3.41
CA THR A 6 2.13 41.65 2.15
C THR A 6 3.15 40.49 2.08
N ALA A 7 2.91 39.26 1.60
CA ALA A 7 2.07 38.70 0.52
C ALA A 7 1.82 37.18 0.80
N ALA A 8 0.65 36.61 0.47
CA ALA A 8 0.32 35.82 -0.74
C ALA A 8 0.99 34.43 -0.83
N ASP A 9 0.17 33.38 -0.81
CA ASP A 9 0.20 32.29 -1.81
C ASP A 9 -1.16 31.57 -1.84
N GLU A 10 -1.75 31.57 -3.03
CA GLU A 10 -2.92 30.82 -3.48
C GLU A 10 -2.48 29.46 -4.05
N ASP A 11 -3.46 28.64 -4.45
CA ASP A 11 -3.37 27.41 -5.28
C ASP A 11 -3.03 26.09 -4.57
N ASP A 12 -3.65 24.95 -4.87
CA ASP A 12 -4.84 24.57 -5.64
C ASP A 12 -5.15 23.11 -5.22
N GLU A 13 -6.42 22.74 -5.32
CA GLU A 13 -6.91 21.39 -5.13
C GLU A 13 -6.51 20.49 -6.31
N ARG A 14 -6.29 19.19 -6.01
CA ARG A 14 -6.49 17.97 -6.84
C ARG A 14 -5.78 16.82 -6.12
N GLY A 15 -6.41 15.76 -5.62
CA GLY A 15 -7.64 15.11 -6.05
C GLY A 15 -7.32 14.12 -7.16
N ASP A 16 -6.84 12.93 -6.81
CA ASP A 16 -6.96 11.71 -7.63
C ASP A 16 -6.94 10.49 -6.70
N GLY A 17 -8.13 9.94 -6.48
CA GLY A 17 -8.32 8.57 -6.02
C GLY A 17 -8.70 7.71 -7.22
N GLU A 18 -8.27 6.45 -7.21
CA GLU A 18 -8.91 5.41 -8.02
C GLU A 18 -9.39 4.26 -7.13
N PRO A 19 -10.48 3.58 -7.53
CA PRO A 19 -11.32 2.78 -6.65
C PRO A 19 -11.16 1.26 -6.82
N GLU A 20 -11.39 0.52 -5.74
CA GLU A 20 -11.63 -0.93 -5.77
C GLU A 20 -13.07 -1.26 -6.25
N PRO A 21 -13.28 -2.38 -6.97
CA PRO A 21 -14.62 -2.90 -7.20
C PRO A 21 -14.97 -4.07 -6.26
N LEU A 22 -16.15 -3.96 -5.64
CA LEU A 22 -16.90 -5.03 -4.98
C LEU A 22 -17.96 -5.60 -5.93
N VAL A 23 -18.00 -6.91 -6.14
CA VAL A 23 -19.21 -7.77 -6.35
C VAL A 23 -18.75 -9.22 -6.04
N GLY A 24 -19.44 -10.13 -5.34
CA GLY A 24 -20.77 -10.18 -4.78
C GLY A 24 -20.97 -11.52 -4.04
N SER A 25 -22.12 -11.62 -3.38
CA SER A 25 -22.62 -12.66 -2.50
C SER A 25 -22.67 -14.09 -3.05
N ALA A 26 -22.51 -15.08 -2.17
CA ALA A 26 -23.39 -16.26 -2.13
C ALA A 26 -23.41 -16.85 -0.71
N VAL A 27 -24.63 -17.05 -0.23
CA VAL A 27 -25.04 -17.78 0.97
C VAL A 27 -24.93 -19.26 0.67
N GLU A 28 -24.28 -20.05 1.53
CA GLU A 28 -24.70 -21.44 1.74
C GLU A 28 -24.24 -21.97 3.10
N SER A 29 -25.15 -22.74 3.66
CA SER A 29 -25.26 -23.23 5.03
C SER A 29 -24.45 -24.50 5.30
N GLY A 30 -24.03 -24.66 6.56
CA GLY A 30 -24.08 -25.95 7.23
C GLY A 30 -22.74 -26.54 7.66
N GLY A 31 -22.61 -26.78 8.97
CA GLY A 31 -21.92 -27.96 9.49
C GLY A 31 -20.80 -27.69 10.48
N GLU A 32 -21.14 -27.64 11.77
CA GLU A 32 -20.32 -28.17 12.87
C GLU A 32 -21.27 -28.61 14.02
N PRO A 33 -20.89 -29.54 14.94
CA PRO A 33 -19.83 -30.55 14.87
C PRO A 33 -20.34 -31.97 15.23
N GLY A 34 -19.69 -33.00 14.69
CA GLY A 34 -19.90 -34.39 15.09
C GLY A 34 -19.21 -34.70 16.41
N VAL A 35 -20.01 -34.91 17.46
CA VAL A 35 -19.61 -35.53 18.72
C VAL A 35 -20.10 -36.98 18.68
N GLU A 36 -19.18 -37.93 18.49
CA GLU A 36 -19.52 -39.36 18.54
C GLU A 36 -19.57 -39.85 19.98
N PHE A 37 -20.79 -40.24 20.38
CA PHE A 37 -21.10 -41.04 21.55
C PHE A 37 -20.82 -42.52 21.25
N GLY A 38 -19.96 -43.15 22.06
CA GLY A 38 -19.90 -44.60 22.21
C GLY A 38 -20.49 -44.99 23.57
N ALA A 39 -21.71 -45.54 23.58
CA ALA A 39 -22.28 -46.33 24.67
C ALA A 39 -22.13 -47.82 24.33
N GLU A 40 -21.80 -48.70 25.28
CA GLU A 40 -22.73 -49.69 25.89
C GLU A 40 -21.93 -50.72 26.75
N PRO A 41 -22.56 -51.52 27.65
CA PRO A 41 -22.31 -51.47 29.09
C PRO A 41 -21.92 -52.81 29.76
N GLY A 42 -21.65 -52.79 31.07
CA GLY A 42 -21.53 -53.98 31.91
C GLY A 42 -21.67 -53.66 33.40
N ALA A 43 -22.78 -54.09 34.01
CA ALA A 43 -23.24 -53.79 35.36
C ALA A 43 -22.45 -54.49 36.48
N GLY A 44 -22.46 -53.91 37.70
CA GLY A 44 -22.00 -54.60 38.91
C GLY A 44 -21.90 -53.75 40.20
N ALA A 45 -23.04 -53.26 40.69
CA ALA A 45 -23.44 -52.99 42.09
C ALA A 45 -22.44 -52.54 43.21
N ALA A 46 -22.86 -51.44 43.89
CA ALA A 46 -22.89 -51.21 45.35
C ALA A 46 -21.56 -51.08 46.13
N GLU A 47 -21.34 -50.22 47.13
CA GLU A 47 -22.00 -49.05 47.74
C GLU A 47 -20.97 -48.54 48.80
N ARG A 48 -20.99 -47.24 49.14
CA ARG A 48 -20.46 -46.58 50.39
C ARG A 48 -18.95 -46.31 50.50
N SER A 49 -18.57 -45.02 50.58
CA SER A 49 -18.13 -44.25 51.79
C SER A 49 -16.66 -44.54 52.15
N ASP A 50 -15.76 -43.65 52.52
CA ASP A 50 -15.69 -42.25 52.92
C ASP A 50 -14.16 -41.92 52.96
N ALA A 51 -13.82 -40.66 53.21
CA ALA A 51 -12.50 -40.04 53.31
C ALA A 51 -11.36 -40.83 54.00
N GLY A 52 -10.13 -40.44 53.68
CA GLY A 52 -8.96 -40.79 54.49
C GLY A 52 -7.62 -40.33 53.91
N GLU A 53 -7.18 -39.15 54.32
CA GLU A 53 -5.78 -38.72 54.34
C GLU A 53 -4.92 -39.69 55.16
N SER A 54 -3.63 -39.79 54.86
CA SER A 54 -2.66 -40.41 55.78
C SER A 54 -1.32 -39.66 55.76
N GLU A 55 -1.12 -38.85 56.79
CA GLU A 55 0.18 -38.54 57.38
C GLU A 55 0.80 -39.82 57.97
N ALA A 56 2.13 -39.92 57.96
CA ALA A 56 2.88 -40.95 58.67
C ALA A 56 3.74 -40.28 59.75
N GLY A 57 3.44 -40.63 61.01
CA GLY A 57 4.22 -40.30 62.20
C GLY A 57 5.03 -41.49 62.72
N GLU A 58 6.01 -41.14 63.53
CA GLU A 58 6.92 -41.98 64.33
C GLU A 58 6.27 -43.08 65.18
N SER A 59 7.04 -44.12 65.50
CA SER A 59 7.18 -44.61 66.88
C SER A 59 8.34 -45.60 67.09
N ASP A 60 8.95 -45.48 68.27
CA ASP A 60 9.96 -46.31 68.95
C ASP A 60 9.62 -47.81 69.17
N GLY A 61 10.62 -48.59 69.63
CA GLY A 61 10.39 -49.56 70.72
C GLY A 61 10.92 -51.00 70.58
N GLU A 62 12.17 -51.21 70.98
CA GLU A 62 12.75 -52.27 71.84
C GLU A 62 12.05 -53.64 72.12
N SER A 63 12.82 -54.75 72.01
CA SER A 63 13.08 -55.78 73.07
C SER A 63 12.94 -57.29 72.70
N ALA A 64 14.07 -58.01 72.91
CA ALA A 64 14.29 -59.35 73.51
C ALA A 64 13.83 -60.70 72.88
N ALA A 65 14.83 -61.60 72.68
CA ALA A 65 14.94 -62.99 73.21
C ALA A 65 16.11 -63.74 72.47
N GLU A 66 17.30 -63.89 73.08
CA GLU A 66 17.87 -65.11 73.72
C GLU A 66 17.82 -66.44 72.92
N VAL A 67 18.99 -67.07 72.67
CA VAL A 67 19.52 -68.26 73.41
C VAL A 67 20.96 -68.62 72.96
N ALA A 68 21.84 -68.68 73.96
CA ALA A 68 23.09 -69.41 74.18
C ALA A 68 23.83 -70.20 73.06
N THR A 69 25.15 -69.96 72.99
CA THR A 69 26.16 -71.03 73.15
C THR A 69 27.34 -70.53 73.98
N GLU A 70 27.77 -71.40 74.88
CA GLU A 70 28.64 -71.20 76.03
C GLU A 70 30.07 -71.69 75.71
N ALA A 71 31.04 -71.24 76.51
CA ALA A 71 32.31 -71.88 76.82
C ALA A 71 33.41 -71.97 75.73
N ALA A 72 34.36 -71.01 75.75
CA ALA A 72 35.81 -71.26 75.70
C ALA A 72 36.61 -69.95 75.58
N ALA A 73 36.84 -69.22 76.68
CA ALA A 73 37.86 -68.16 76.70
C ALA A 73 38.34 -67.76 78.11
N GLU A 74 38.26 -68.65 79.10
CA GLU A 74 38.71 -68.33 80.46
C GLU A 74 39.51 -69.50 81.06
N THR A 75 40.62 -69.86 80.40
CA THR A 75 41.75 -70.62 80.99
C THR A 75 42.91 -70.70 80.00
N ALA A 76 43.60 -69.58 79.75
CA ALA A 76 44.94 -69.59 79.10
C ALA A 76 45.66 -68.22 79.15
N ALA A 77 45.66 -67.52 80.29
CA ALA A 77 46.46 -66.29 80.43
C ALA A 77 47.05 -66.10 81.84
N ALA A 78 47.33 -67.20 82.54
CA ALA A 78 48.05 -67.20 83.81
C ALA A 78 49.43 -67.89 83.72
N GLU A 79 49.96 -68.11 82.51
CA GLU A 79 51.25 -68.77 82.31
C GLU A 79 52.02 -68.17 81.11
N THR A 80 52.35 -66.88 81.19
CA THR A 80 53.50 -66.32 80.46
C THR A 80 54.09 -65.13 81.23
N ALA A 81 54.29 -65.32 82.54
CA ALA A 81 55.19 -64.52 83.35
C ALA A 81 56.56 -65.23 83.38
N ALA A 82 57.27 -65.25 82.23
CA ALA A 82 58.67 -65.67 82.12
C ALA A 82 59.21 -65.40 80.71
N ALA A 83 59.43 -64.13 80.36
CA ALA A 83 60.34 -63.72 79.29
C ALA A 83 60.61 -62.20 79.37
N GLU A 84 61.16 -61.74 80.49
CA GLU A 84 61.93 -60.49 80.50
C GLU A 84 63.19 -60.73 79.67
N THR A 85 63.15 -60.31 78.40
CA THR A 85 64.33 -59.97 77.59
C THR A 85 63.88 -59.23 76.33
N ALA A 86 64.28 -57.95 76.26
CA ALA A 86 64.11 -56.97 75.15
C ALA A 86 62.75 -56.25 75.04
N ALA A 87 62.60 -55.16 75.81
CA ALA A 87 61.58 -54.13 75.56
C ALA A 87 61.95 -53.31 74.31
N GLU A 88 61.43 -53.69 73.14
CA GLU A 88 61.22 -52.77 72.01
C GLU A 88 59.83 -52.15 72.18
N SER A 89 59.74 -50.82 72.17
CA SER A 89 58.47 -50.07 72.25
C SER A 89 57.44 -50.59 71.24
N ASP A 90 56.24 -50.97 71.70
CA ASP A 90 55.11 -51.53 70.93
C ASP A 90 54.41 -50.48 70.02
N VAL A 91 55.20 -49.68 69.29
CA VAL A 91 54.70 -48.63 68.42
C VAL A 91 54.52 -49.16 67.00
N ASP A 92 53.31 -49.05 66.45
CA ASP A 92 53.04 -49.38 65.06
C ASP A 92 53.60 -48.31 64.10
N TRP A 93 54.76 -48.60 63.53
CA TRP A 93 55.43 -47.77 62.51
C TRP A 93 54.63 -47.63 61.21
N THR A 94 53.63 -48.49 60.96
CA THR A 94 52.81 -48.43 59.75
C THR A 94 51.66 -47.42 59.87
N ALA A 95 51.19 -47.16 61.09
CA ALA A 95 50.10 -46.24 61.41
C ALA A 95 50.57 -44.84 61.87
N LEU A 96 51.82 -44.45 61.56
CA LEU A 96 52.35 -43.15 62.00
C LEU A 96 51.61 -41.96 61.35
N PRO A 97 51.26 -40.91 62.12
CA PRO A 97 50.69 -39.68 61.58
C PRO A 97 51.59 -39.00 60.55
N ASP A 98 50.98 -38.39 59.53
CA ASP A 98 51.67 -37.70 58.43
C ASP A 98 52.74 -36.69 58.89
N PRO A 99 52.51 -35.86 59.92
CA PRO A 99 53.53 -34.94 60.42
C PRO A 99 54.78 -35.66 60.94
N LEU A 100 54.60 -36.80 61.63
CA LEU A 100 55.71 -37.61 62.13
C LEU A 100 56.43 -38.35 61.00
N ARG A 101 55.69 -38.89 60.03
CA ARG A 101 56.28 -39.53 58.84
C ARG A 101 57.13 -38.54 58.05
N ALA A 102 56.62 -37.33 57.81
CA ALA A 102 57.34 -36.26 57.14
C ALA A 102 58.62 -35.90 57.92
N ARG A 103 58.51 -35.70 59.24
CA ARG A 103 59.65 -35.34 60.08
C ARG A 103 60.73 -36.42 60.13
N LEU A 104 60.35 -37.68 60.32
CA LEU A 104 61.29 -38.82 60.31
C LEU A 104 61.96 -38.99 58.94
N SER A 105 61.22 -38.79 57.85
CA SER A 105 61.76 -38.86 56.49
C SER A 105 62.75 -37.73 56.20
N GLU A 106 62.52 -36.52 56.71
CA GLU A 106 63.42 -35.37 56.60
C GLU A 106 64.74 -35.64 57.34
N LEU A 107 64.65 -36.03 58.62
CA LEU A 107 65.82 -36.35 59.44
C LEU A 107 66.65 -37.50 58.85
N SER A 108 65.98 -38.53 58.34
CA SER A 108 66.65 -39.67 57.70
C SER A 108 67.25 -39.31 56.34
N ALA A 109 66.58 -38.47 55.55
CA ALA A 109 67.06 -38.03 54.23
C ALA A 109 68.32 -37.18 54.32
N ASP A 110 68.45 -36.40 55.41
CA ASP A 110 69.64 -35.62 55.70
C ASP A 110 70.80 -36.52 56.14
N ALA A 111 70.56 -37.44 57.09
CA ALA A 111 71.57 -38.39 57.55
C ALA A 111 72.08 -39.31 56.43
N VAL A 112 71.20 -39.91 55.63
CA VAL A 112 71.57 -40.83 54.53
C VAL A 112 72.43 -40.17 53.46
N GLY A 113 72.34 -38.84 53.30
CA GLY A 113 73.18 -38.11 52.37
C GLY A 113 74.66 -38.07 52.77
N GLU A 114 74.97 -38.22 54.05
CA GLU A 114 76.30 -38.02 54.63
C GLU A 114 76.87 -39.27 55.31
N LEU A 115 76.05 -40.29 55.54
CA LEU A 115 76.48 -41.55 56.17
C LEU A 115 77.44 -42.36 55.27
N PRO A 116 78.42 -43.07 55.86
CA PRO A 116 79.26 -44.03 55.15
C PRO A 116 78.42 -45.11 54.46
N LYS A 117 78.87 -45.60 53.29
CA LYS A 117 78.17 -46.64 52.52
C LYS A 117 77.98 -47.97 53.27
N VAL A 118 78.75 -48.18 54.34
CA VAL A 118 78.69 -49.37 55.21
C VAL A 118 77.46 -49.31 56.12
N ASP A 119 77.05 -48.10 56.52
CA ASP A 119 75.95 -47.87 57.46
C ASP A 119 74.59 -47.65 56.76
N VAL A 120 74.59 -47.58 55.42
CA VAL A 120 73.40 -47.41 54.59
C VAL A 120 72.89 -48.77 54.05
N PRO A 121 71.68 -49.20 54.44
CA PRO A 121 71.05 -50.42 53.92
C PRO A 121 70.95 -50.46 52.39
N GLN A 122 70.96 -51.66 51.82
CA GLN A 122 70.95 -51.84 50.36
C GLN A 122 69.73 -51.20 49.68
N SER A 123 68.57 -51.27 50.35
CA SER A 123 67.29 -50.67 49.91
C SER A 123 67.34 -49.14 49.80
N LEU A 124 68.23 -48.48 50.54
CA LEU A 124 68.35 -47.02 50.58
C LEU A 124 69.45 -46.46 49.66
N ARG A 125 70.29 -47.29 49.05
CA ARG A 125 71.41 -46.83 48.22
C ARG A 125 70.97 -46.01 47.00
N ALA A 126 69.81 -46.35 46.42
CA ALA A 126 69.22 -45.58 45.32
C ALA A 126 68.70 -44.22 45.82
N VAL A 127 68.02 -44.21 46.98
CA VAL A 127 67.48 -43.01 47.62
C VAL A 127 68.60 -42.05 48.04
N ALA A 128 69.73 -42.56 48.55
CA ALA A 128 70.88 -41.74 48.94
C ALA A 128 71.43 -40.87 47.81
N ARG A 129 71.29 -41.32 46.55
CA ARG A 129 71.72 -40.59 45.35
C ARG A 129 70.76 -39.48 44.92
N PHE A 130 69.53 -39.42 45.45
CA PHE A 130 68.61 -38.35 45.09
C PHE A 130 69.09 -37.01 45.67
N ALA A 131 68.64 -35.91 45.06
CA ALA A 131 68.83 -34.57 45.61
C ALA A 131 68.11 -34.45 46.98
N PRO A 132 68.64 -33.67 47.94
CA PRO A 132 68.13 -33.60 49.32
C PRO A 132 66.61 -33.42 49.42
N ALA A 133 66.04 -32.46 48.68
CA ALA A 133 64.60 -32.19 48.68
C ALA A 133 63.74 -33.36 48.15
N LYS A 134 64.28 -34.15 47.21
CA LYS A 134 63.60 -35.33 46.65
C LYS A 134 63.78 -36.57 47.54
N ARG A 135 64.86 -36.66 48.32
CA ARG A 135 65.10 -37.75 49.28
C ARG A 135 64.02 -37.84 50.34
N ALA A 136 63.71 -36.72 50.99
CA ALA A 136 62.68 -36.68 52.02
C ALA A 136 61.30 -36.99 51.42
N ARG A 137 60.93 -36.39 50.27
CA ARG A 137 59.58 -36.54 49.70
C ARG A 137 59.32 -37.87 48.98
N LEU A 138 60.21 -38.28 48.07
CA LEU A 138 60.02 -39.49 47.24
C LEU A 138 60.60 -40.74 47.90
N GLY A 139 61.59 -40.57 48.78
CA GLY A 139 62.23 -41.66 49.53
C GLY A 139 61.58 -41.97 50.87
N ALA A 140 60.59 -41.19 51.31
CA ALA A 140 59.95 -41.35 52.64
C ALA A 140 59.54 -42.80 52.98
N PRO A 141 58.84 -43.56 52.11
CA PRO A 141 58.43 -44.92 52.46
C PRO A 141 59.63 -45.86 52.69
N ALA A 142 60.68 -45.73 51.88
CA ALA A 142 61.88 -46.54 52.00
C ALA A 142 62.69 -46.16 53.26
N LEU A 143 62.81 -44.86 53.56
CA LEU A 143 63.51 -44.34 54.74
C LEU A 143 62.83 -44.80 56.03
N ILE A 144 61.51 -44.65 56.13
CA ILE A 144 60.72 -45.07 57.30
C ILE A 144 60.77 -46.60 57.44
N GLY A 145 60.62 -47.34 56.34
CA GLY A 145 60.75 -48.80 56.36
C GLY A 145 62.13 -49.29 56.81
N ALA A 146 63.20 -48.58 56.44
CA ALA A 146 64.56 -48.90 56.87
C ALA A 146 64.81 -48.54 58.34
N LEU A 147 64.26 -47.42 58.85
CA LEU A 147 64.33 -47.07 60.27
C LEU A 147 63.68 -48.12 61.17
N ARG A 148 62.56 -48.70 60.71
CA ARG A 148 61.87 -49.81 61.40
C ARG A 148 62.69 -51.09 61.35
N SER A 149 63.08 -51.51 60.15
CA SER A 149 63.65 -52.85 59.90
C SER A 149 65.13 -53.00 60.24
N SER A 150 65.90 -51.90 60.33
CA SER A 150 67.34 -51.93 60.56
C SER A 150 67.74 -51.11 61.78
N ALA A 151 67.99 -51.79 62.91
CA ALA A 151 68.49 -51.16 64.13
C ALA A 151 69.85 -50.48 63.93
N GLY A 152 70.74 -51.07 63.12
CA GLY A 152 72.04 -50.48 62.78
C GLY A 152 71.91 -49.16 62.01
N PHE A 153 70.99 -49.10 61.04
CA PHE A 153 70.71 -47.86 60.32
C PHE A 153 70.08 -46.80 61.22
N ARG A 154 69.11 -47.17 62.07
CA ARG A 154 68.53 -46.27 63.06
C ARG A 154 69.58 -45.70 64.02
N ALA A 155 70.49 -46.55 64.52
CA ALA A 155 71.60 -46.11 65.37
C ALA A 155 72.57 -45.17 64.65
N ALA A 156 72.89 -45.44 63.38
CA ALA A 156 73.73 -44.56 62.56
C ALA A 156 73.07 -43.19 62.30
N VAL A 157 71.76 -43.16 62.05
CA VAL A 157 70.98 -41.92 61.92
C VAL A 157 70.98 -41.14 63.24
N VAL A 158 70.78 -41.81 64.38
CA VAL A 158 70.85 -41.16 65.70
C VAL A 158 72.24 -40.61 66.01
N ASP A 159 73.31 -41.36 65.73
CA ASP A 159 74.69 -40.91 65.95
C ASP A 159 75.04 -39.71 65.07
N TRP A 160 74.62 -39.72 63.81
CA TRP A 160 74.74 -38.54 62.93
C TRP A 160 73.94 -37.34 63.47
N LEU A 161 72.70 -37.55 63.90
CA LEU A 161 71.87 -36.48 64.48
C LEU A 161 72.49 -35.90 65.76
N ARG A 162 73.10 -36.71 66.63
CA ARG A 162 73.81 -36.19 67.82
C ARG A 162 74.95 -35.23 67.46
N ARG A 163 75.66 -35.49 66.36
CA ARG A 163 76.81 -34.68 65.92
C ARG A 163 76.38 -33.44 65.15
N ASN A 164 75.38 -33.58 64.29
CA ASN A 164 75.01 -32.55 63.31
C ASN A 164 73.79 -31.74 63.74
N ARG A 165 72.83 -32.32 64.49
CA ARG A 165 71.55 -31.71 64.90
C ARG A 165 71.04 -32.23 66.25
N PRO A 166 71.73 -31.94 67.37
CA PRO A 166 71.38 -32.51 68.68
C PRO A 166 69.96 -32.13 69.15
N SER A 167 69.48 -30.94 68.80
CA SER A 167 68.12 -30.47 69.15
C SER A 167 66.99 -31.30 68.50
N ALA A 168 67.28 -32.07 67.45
CA ALA A 168 66.31 -32.97 66.83
C ALA A 168 66.08 -34.27 67.63
N LEU A 169 66.91 -34.54 68.65
CA LEU A 169 66.81 -35.70 69.53
C LEU A 169 66.26 -35.36 70.93
N GLU A 170 65.80 -34.12 71.14
CA GLU A 170 65.21 -33.68 72.39
C GLU A 170 63.75 -34.14 72.50
N HIS A 171 63.50 -35.19 73.30
CA HIS A 171 62.13 -35.67 73.57
C HIS A 171 61.31 -34.74 74.49
N THR A 172 61.97 -33.75 75.12
CA THR A 172 61.32 -32.67 75.91
C THR A 172 61.02 -31.43 75.07
N ALA A 173 61.18 -31.49 73.75
CA ALA A 173 60.88 -30.37 72.87
C ALA A 173 59.41 -29.91 73.02
N PRO A 174 59.12 -28.60 72.99
CA PRO A 174 57.75 -28.09 73.13
C PRO A 174 56.84 -28.48 71.96
N ASP A 175 57.43 -28.77 70.79
CA ASP A 175 56.73 -29.31 69.63
C ASP A 175 56.56 -30.83 69.75
N PRO A 176 55.33 -31.36 69.82
CA PRO A 176 55.09 -32.80 69.95
C PRO A 176 55.54 -33.61 68.73
N VAL A 177 55.64 -33.00 67.54
CA VAL A 177 56.13 -33.70 66.35
C VAL A 177 57.63 -33.96 66.46
N THR A 178 58.39 -32.95 66.89
CA THR A 178 59.82 -33.08 67.18
C THR A 178 60.07 -34.04 68.35
N ALA A 179 59.34 -33.89 69.45
CA ALA A 179 59.46 -34.77 70.61
C ALA A 179 59.11 -36.24 70.26
N GLY A 180 58.04 -36.47 69.49
CA GLY A 180 57.64 -37.81 69.05
C GLY A 180 58.62 -38.44 68.07
N ALA A 181 59.17 -37.67 67.13
CA ALA A 181 60.21 -38.16 66.22
C ALA A 181 61.51 -38.54 66.98
N ALA A 182 61.92 -37.74 67.97
CA ALA A 182 63.04 -38.04 68.83
C ALA A 182 62.81 -39.32 69.65
N ALA A 183 61.64 -39.45 70.29
CA ALA A 183 61.28 -40.62 71.09
C ALA A 183 61.25 -41.91 70.25
N LEU A 184 60.75 -41.85 69.01
CA LEU A 184 60.75 -42.99 68.08
C LEU A 184 62.15 -43.42 67.62
N LEU A 185 63.05 -42.45 67.39
CA LEU A 185 64.43 -42.75 66.98
C LEU A 185 65.27 -43.31 68.13
N LEU A 186 65.04 -42.81 69.35
CA LEU A 186 65.73 -43.24 70.57
C LEU A 186 65.14 -44.52 71.18
N GLY A 187 63.91 -44.88 70.84
CA GLY A 187 63.22 -46.06 71.38
C GLY A 187 62.71 -45.85 72.81
N GLU A 188 62.35 -44.62 73.17
CA GLU A 188 61.87 -44.27 74.51
C GLU A 188 60.48 -44.86 74.80
N GLU A 189 60.22 -45.26 76.05
CA GLU A 189 58.95 -45.86 76.48
C GLU A 189 57.75 -44.91 76.25
N GLY A 190 57.97 -43.59 76.29
CA GLY A 190 56.94 -42.56 76.05
C GLY A 190 56.58 -42.30 74.58
N ALA A 191 57.19 -43.00 73.62
CA ALA A 191 56.98 -42.74 72.19
C ALA A 191 55.52 -42.93 71.75
N ALA A 192 54.82 -43.95 72.26
CA ALA A 192 53.43 -44.22 71.92
C ALA A 192 52.49 -43.06 72.27
N HIS A 193 52.66 -42.46 73.45
CA HIS A 193 51.85 -41.34 73.91
C HIS A 193 52.06 -40.08 73.03
N LEU A 194 53.30 -39.80 72.62
CA LEU A 194 53.61 -38.67 71.74
C LEU A 194 53.07 -38.88 70.32
N VAL A 195 53.11 -40.11 69.81
CA VAL A 195 52.49 -40.47 68.52
C VAL A 195 50.99 -40.23 68.56
N GLU A 196 50.31 -40.67 69.62
CA GLU A 196 48.88 -40.44 69.80
C GLU A 196 48.54 -38.95 69.92
N LEU A 197 49.33 -38.17 70.67
CA LEU A 197 49.15 -36.72 70.80
C LEU A 197 49.27 -36.01 69.45
N VAL A 198 50.25 -36.39 68.62
CA VAL A 198 50.40 -35.84 67.27
C VAL A 198 49.24 -36.27 66.37
N ALA A 199 48.79 -37.53 66.46
CA ALA A 199 47.64 -38.03 65.70
C ALA A 199 46.38 -37.20 66.01
N ARG A 200 46.09 -36.98 67.30
CA ARG A 200 44.95 -36.17 67.76
C ARG A 200 45.05 -34.72 67.26
N ARG A 201 46.23 -34.08 67.38
CA ARG A 201 46.42 -32.70 66.89
C ARG A 201 46.28 -32.59 65.37
N ALA A 202 46.75 -33.59 64.62
CA ALA A 202 46.59 -33.63 63.16
C ALA A 202 45.12 -33.80 62.75
N ALA A 203 44.38 -34.67 63.44
CA ALA A 203 42.95 -34.85 63.22
C ALA A 203 42.17 -33.56 63.53
N ASP A 204 42.44 -32.90 64.66
CA ASP A 204 41.80 -31.63 65.00
C ASP A 204 42.12 -30.52 63.97
N ALA A 205 43.36 -30.49 63.46
CA ALA A 205 43.75 -29.53 62.43
C ALA A 205 43.02 -29.79 61.11
N ALA A 206 42.85 -31.06 60.73
CA ALA A 206 42.08 -31.45 59.55
C ALA A 206 40.61 -31.03 59.67
N LEU A 207 39.96 -31.33 60.81
CA LEU A 207 38.58 -30.92 61.07
C LEU A 207 38.40 -29.39 61.06
N ARG A 208 39.36 -28.63 61.61
CA ARG A 208 39.34 -27.16 61.53
C ARG A 208 39.46 -26.67 60.09
N ALA A 209 40.37 -27.24 59.30
CA ALA A 209 40.52 -26.89 57.88
C ALA A 209 39.25 -27.21 57.06
N GLU A 210 38.62 -28.36 57.31
CA GLU A 210 37.35 -28.74 56.70
C GLU A 210 36.24 -27.75 57.06
N ARG A 211 36.10 -27.41 58.35
CA ARG A 211 35.16 -26.39 58.83
C ARG A 211 35.40 -25.05 58.15
N ASP A 212 36.63 -24.56 58.13
CA ASP A 212 36.96 -23.25 57.56
C ASP A 212 36.68 -23.22 56.05
N SER A 213 36.92 -24.35 55.35
CA SER A 213 36.55 -24.49 53.94
C SER A 213 35.04 -24.55 53.72
N ALA A 214 34.27 -25.11 54.66
CA ALA A 214 32.82 -25.14 54.60
C ALA A 214 32.23 -23.75 54.87
N VAL A 215 32.74 -23.03 55.88
CA VAL A 215 32.35 -21.65 56.18
C VAL A 215 32.65 -20.73 55.00
N ALA A 216 33.85 -20.82 54.41
CA ALA A 216 34.19 -20.02 53.23
C ALA A 216 33.32 -20.36 52.01
N ARG A 217 32.78 -21.58 51.90
CA ARG A 217 31.80 -21.93 50.86
C ARG A 217 30.42 -21.36 51.16
N LEU A 218 29.98 -21.40 52.42
CA LEU A 218 28.72 -20.81 52.85
C LEU A 218 28.71 -19.30 52.60
N GLU A 219 29.77 -18.58 53.00
CA GLU A 219 29.87 -17.13 52.78
C GLU A 219 29.82 -16.77 51.29
N ARG A 220 30.43 -17.58 50.41
CA ARG A 220 30.35 -17.37 48.95
C ARG A 220 28.93 -17.59 48.43
N LEU A 221 28.27 -18.66 48.85
CA LEU A 221 26.90 -18.96 48.45
C LEU A 221 25.91 -17.93 48.97
N GLU A 222 26.09 -17.43 50.19
CA GLU A 222 25.30 -16.34 50.76
C GLU A 222 25.46 -15.06 49.95
N ALA A 223 26.69 -14.68 49.59
CA ALA A 223 26.95 -13.52 48.74
C ALA A 223 26.36 -13.69 47.33
N GLU A 224 26.39 -14.90 46.76
CA GLU A 224 25.74 -15.20 45.48
C GLU A 224 24.21 -15.11 45.58
N LEU A 225 23.61 -15.62 46.66
CA LEU A 225 22.18 -15.51 46.90
C LEU A 225 21.73 -14.06 47.10
N GLU A 226 22.51 -13.24 47.80
CA GLU A 226 22.22 -11.81 47.95
C GLU A 226 22.28 -11.08 46.60
N ARG A 227 23.29 -11.38 45.77
CA ARG A 227 23.38 -10.83 44.40
C ARG A 227 22.19 -11.24 43.55
N LEU A 228 21.84 -12.53 43.52
CA LEU A 228 20.70 -13.02 42.75
C LEU A 228 19.36 -12.42 43.23
N ARG A 229 19.20 -12.21 44.54
CA ARG A 229 18.02 -11.51 45.08
C ARG A 229 17.98 -10.05 44.65
N ALA A 230 19.12 -9.36 44.65
CA ALA A 230 19.21 -7.98 44.16
C ALA A 230 18.85 -7.90 42.67
N ASP A 231 19.45 -8.76 41.85
CA ASP A 231 19.16 -8.86 40.40
C ASP A 231 17.67 -9.14 40.14
N GLN A 232 17.04 -10.03 40.93
CA GLN A 232 15.62 -10.33 40.83
C GLN A 232 14.74 -9.11 41.17
N VAL A 233 15.08 -8.35 42.20
CA VAL A 233 14.37 -7.11 42.56
C VAL A 233 14.51 -6.07 41.48
N GLU A 234 15.71 -5.89 40.91
CA GLU A 234 15.96 -4.98 39.79
C GLU A 234 15.19 -5.37 38.54
N ALA A 235 15.27 -6.65 38.13
CA ALA A 235 14.54 -7.18 36.98
C ALA A 235 13.02 -7.03 37.17
N GLY A 236 12.51 -7.32 38.37
CA GLY A 236 11.11 -7.09 38.73
C GLY A 236 10.72 -5.61 38.69
N GLY A 237 11.62 -4.72 39.10
CA GLY A 237 11.43 -3.26 39.03
C GLY A 237 11.41 -2.72 37.61
N VAL A 238 12.25 -3.24 36.71
CA VAL A 238 12.22 -2.93 35.27
C VAL A 238 10.93 -3.44 34.64
N ALA A 239 10.55 -4.69 34.89
CA ALA A 239 9.32 -5.27 34.36
C ALA A 239 8.07 -4.50 34.80
N ARG A 240 8.01 -4.05 36.06
CA ARG A 240 6.91 -3.20 36.54
C ARG A 240 6.84 -1.85 35.81
N ARG A 241 7.98 -1.19 35.59
CA ARG A 241 8.03 0.09 34.85
C ARG A 241 7.55 -0.05 33.42
N VAL A 242 8.04 -1.07 32.70
CA VAL A 242 7.61 -1.37 31.33
C VAL A 242 6.10 -1.65 31.27
N ARG A 243 5.54 -2.37 32.24
CA ARG A 243 4.08 -2.60 32.31
C ARG A 243 3.30 -1.31 32.49
N VAL A 244 3.72 -0.44 33.42
CA VAL A 244 3.05 0.84 33.66
C VAL A 244 3.11 1.75 32.43
N GLU A 245 4.26 1.79 31.74
CA GLU A 245 4.40 2.56 30.50
C GLU A 245 3.51 2.01 29.38
N ALA A 246 3.49 0.69 29.20
CA ALA A 246 2.63 0.02 28.22
C ALA A 246 1.13 0.23 28.50
N ASP A 247 0.72 0.14 29.77
CA ASP A 247 -0.68 0.39 30.17
C ASP A 247 -1.07 1.84 29.89
N ALA A 248 -0.20 2.81 30.20
CA ALA A 248 -0.42 4.22 29.89
C ALA A 248 -0.50 4.49 28.37
N GLU A 249 0.32 3.82 27.56
CA GLU A 249 0.22 3.88 26.10
C GLU A 249 -1.08 3.27 25.58
N LEU A 250 -1.49 2.12 26.10
CA LEU A 250 -2.76 1.48 25.75
C LEU A 250 -3.96 2.37 26.09
N GLU A 251 -3.95 3.06 27.24
CA GLU A 251 -4.99 4.02 27.60
C GLU A 251 -5.02 5.22 26.63
N ARG A 252 -3.85 5.78 26.26
CA ARG A 252 -3.77 6.86 25.26
C ARG A 252 -4.30 6.41 23.90
N LEU A 253 -3.94 5.20 23.45
CA LEU A 253 -4.40 4.65 22.18
C LEU A 253 -5.91 4.38 22.22
N ARG A 254 -6.44 3.81 23.31
CA ARG A 254 -7.89 3.62 23.51
C ARG A 254 -8.64 4.95 23.50
N LYS A 255 -8.09 6.01 24.12
CA LYS A 255 -8.67 7.36 24.09
C LYS A 255 -8.71 7.91 22.67
N ARG A 256 -7.60 7.84 21.93
CA ARG A 256 -7.53 8.28 20.51
C ARG A 256 -8.50 7.51 19.63
N LEU A 257 -8.63 6.19 19.81
CA LEU A 257 -9.57 5.37 19.06
C LEU A 257 -11.03 5.78 19.35
N ARG A 258 -11.36 6.07 20.61
CA ARG A 258 -12.69 6.61 20.97
C ARG A 258 -12.94 7.98 20.34
N GLU A 259 -11.98 8.89 20.41
CA GLU A 259 -12.06 10.22 19.79
C GLU A 259 -12.24 10.11 18.26
N GLN A 260 -11.48 9.23 17.60
CA GLN A 260 -11.64 8.96 16.17
C GLN A 260 -13.00 8.31 15.86
N GLY A 261 -13.47 7.40 16.71
CA GLY A 261 -14.79 6.78 16.57
C GLY A 261 -15.93 7.80 16.68
N VAL A 262 -15.83 8.77 17.59
CA VAL A 262 -16.79 9.88 17.71
C VAL A 262 -16.73 10.77 16.47
N LYS A 263 -15.53 11.20 16.05
CA LYS A 263 -15.35 12.04 14.84
C LYS A 263 -15.89 11.36 13.58
N LEU A 264 -15.67 10.05 13.44
CA LEU A 264 -16.20 9.27 12.31
C LEU A 264 -17.73 9.22 12.34
N ARG A 265 -18.33 9.02 13.52
CA ARG A 265 -19.79 9.04 13.67
C ARG A 265 -20.36 10.41 13.33
N GLU A 266 -19.81 11.48 13.88
CA GLU A 266 -20.22 12.86 13.55
C GLU A 266 -20.06 13.18 12.07
N ALA A 267 -19.00 12.68 11.41
CA ALA A 267 -18.80 12.86 9.98
C ALA A 267 -19.83 12.09 9.16
N LYS A 268 -20.18 10.86 9.56
CA LYS A 268 -21.25 10.07 8.93
C LYS A 268 -22.60 10.75 9.09
N ASP A 269 -22.96 11.15 10.32
CA ASP A 269 -24.24 11.82 10.60
C ASP A 269 -24.37 13.13 9.78
N ARG A 270 -23.27 13.91 9.68
CA ARG A 270 -23.23 15.12 8.82
C ARG A 270 -23.39 14.79 7.33
N ALA A 271 -22.74 13.74 6.84
CA ALA A 271 -22.85 13.31 5.45
C ALA A 271 -24.27 12.83 5.12
N GLU A 272 -24.90 12.07 6.02
CA GLU A 272 -26.29 11.63 5.89
C GLU A 272 -27.27 12.81 5.89
N ALA A 273 -27.09 13.78 6.81
CA ALA A 273 -27.90 15.00 6.83
C ALA A 273 -27.75 15.82 5.54
N ALA A 274 -26.52 16.00 5.05
CA ALA A 274 -26.26 16.70 3.78
C ALA A 274 -26.89 15.97 2.58
N ALA A 275 -26.82 14.63 2.55
CA ALA A 275 -27.44 13.82 1.50
C ALA A 275 -28.97 13.95 1.51
N GLN A 276 -29.59 13.94 2.69
CA GLN A 276 -31.04 14.16 2.83
C GLN A 276 -31.45 15.56 2.38
N GLU A 277 -30.66 16.58 2.70
CA GLU A 277 -30.93 17.95 2.28
C GLU A 277 -30.80 18.11 0.76
N ALA A 278 -29.75 17.53 0.17
CA ALA A 278 -29.58 17.52 -1.29
C ALA A 278 -30.74 16.79 -2.00
N LEU A 279 -31.28 15.72 -1.40
CA LEU A 279 -32.48 15.03 -1.88
C LEU A 279 -33.72 15.94 -1.83
N ARG A 280 -33.92 16.69 -0.74
CA ARG A 280 -35.04 17.64 -0.61
C ARG A 280 -34.94 18.75 -1.65
N VAL A 281 -33.80 19.42 -1.73
CA VAL A 281 -33.57 20.49 -2.71
C VAL A 281 -33.79 19.97 -4.13
N ARG A 282 -33.28 18.77 -4.47
CA ARG A 282 -33.53 18.16 -5.78
C ARG A 282 -35.02 17.93 -6.02
N SER A 283 -35.76 17.41 -5.04
CA SER A 283 -37.21 17.20 -5.18
C SER A 283 -37.99 18.50 -5.35
N GLU A 284 -37.58 19.58 -4.68
CA GLU A 284 -38.18 20.91 -4.84
C GLU A 284 -37.92 21.47 -6.23
N VAL A 285 -36.67 21.36 -6.70
CA VAL A 285 -36.28 21.75 -8.06
C VAL A 285 -37.04 20.93 -9.11
N ASP A 286 -37.17 19.62 -8.95
CA ASP A 286 -37.90 18.75 -9.88
C ASP A 286 -39.39 19.17 -9.97
N VAL A 287 -40.00 19.54 -8.84
CA VAL A 287 -41.38 20.06 -8.80
C VAL A 287 -41.48 21.41 -9.51
N GLU A 288 -40.53 22.33 -9.28
CA GLU A 288 -40.51 23.65 -9.92
C GLU A 288 -40.27 23.56 -11.42
N VAL A 289 -39.31 22.75 -11.86
CA VAL A 289 -39.06 22.44 -13.26
C VAL A 289 -40.30 21.81 -13.89
N GLY A 290 -40.97 20.88 -13.21
CA GLY A 290 -42.23 20.29 -13.67
C GLY A 290 -43.33 21.33 -13.88
N LYS A 291 -43.47 22.31 -12.99
CA LYS A 291 -44.42 23.44 -13.13
C LYS A 291 -44.07 24.30 -14.34
N LEU A 292 -42.80 24.68 -14.50
CA LEU A 292 -42.34 25.50 -15.64
C LEU A 292 -42.53 24.79 -16.98
N ILE A 293 -42.28 23.48 -17.03
CA ILE A 293 -42.55 22.65 -18.22
C ILE A 293 -44.04 22.66 -18.55
N ALA A 294 -44.91 22.46 -17.55
CA ALA A 294 -46.35 22.46 -17.75
C ALA A 294 -46.89 23.83 -18.19
N GLU A 295 -46.36 24.93 -17.64
CA GLU A 295 -46.69 26.29 -18.08
C GLU A 295 -46.25 26.54 -19.53
N ARG A 296 -45.02 26.18 -19.87
CA ARG A 296 -44.51 26.24 -21.24
C ARG A 296 -45.41 25.45 -22.20
N ASP A 297 -45.85 24.26 -21.82
CA ASP A 297 -46.71 23.43 -22.68
C ASP A 297 -48.09 24.04 -22.88
N ARG A 298 -48.71 24.59 -21.83
CA ARG A 298 -49.97 25.32 -21.98
C ARG A 298 -49.82 26.52 -22.91
N GLU A 299 -48.73 27.29 -22.80
CA GLU A 299 -48.47 28.42 -23.69
C GLU A 299 -48.24 27.96 -25.14
N ARG A 300 -47.53 26.85 -25.35
CA ARG A 300 -47.35 26.24 -26.67
C ARG A 300 -48.68 25.77 -27.25
N GLU A 301 -49.49 25.06 -26.49
CA GLU A 301 -50.82 24.60 -26.90
C GLU A 301 -51.75 25.76 -27.24
N ARG A 302 -51.73 26.85 -26.46
CA ARG A 302 -52.48 28.08 -26.76
C ARG A 302 -52.02 28.70 -28.07
N ALA A 303 -50.71 28.87 -28.25
CA ALA A 303 -50.14 29.43 -29.48
C ALA A 303 -50.45 28.55 -30.70
N GLU A 304 -50.40 27.22 -30.55
CA GLU A 304 -50.78 26.27 -31.61
C GLU A 304 -52.27 26.34 -31.92
N ALA A 305 -53.15 26.39 -30.91
CA ALA A 305 -54.58 26.56 -31.09
C ALA A 305 -54.92 27.88 -31.80
N GLU A 306 -54.26 28.99 -31.43
CA GLU A 306 -54.40 30.27 -32.11
C GLU A 306 -53.92 30.21 -33.56
N ARG A 307 -52.77 29.57 -33.83
CA ARG A 307 -52.28 29.35 -35.19
C ARG A 307 -53.25 28.51 -36.01
N VAL A 308 -53.84 27.47 -35.44
CA VAL A 308 -54.85 26.63 -36.11
C VAL A 308 -56.12 27.44 -36.39
N ARG A 309 -56.60 28.25 -35.44
CA ARG A 309 -57.75 29.15 -35.66
C ARG A 309 -57.45 30.18 -36.75
N ALA A 310 -56.27 30.79 -36.74
CA ALA A 310 -55.84 31.74 -37.76
C ALA A 310 -55.78 31.08 -39.15
N ARG A 311 -55.21 29.87 -39.26
CA ARG A 311 -55.19 29.09 -40.51
C ARG A 311 -56.60 28.75 -41.00
N ARG A 312 -57.50 28.33 -40.11
CA ARG A 312 -58.92 28.09 -40.45
C ARG A 312 -59.61 29.36 -40.94
N ALA A 313 -59.44 30.49 -40.24
CA ALA A 313 -60.01 31.76 -40.66
C ALA A 313 -59.50 32.22 -42.03
N VAL A 314 -58.22 32.01 -42.34
CA VAL A 314 -57.66 32.28 -43.67
C VAL A 314 -58.28 31.35 -44.73
N ALA A 315 -58.37 30.05 -44.45
CA ALA A 315 -58.99 29.09 -45.37
C ALA A 315 -60.48 29.39 -45.60
N ASP A 316 -61.25 29.70 -44.55
CA ASP A 316 -62.66 30.09 -44.64
C ASP A 316 -62.81 31.38 -45.44
N ALA A 317 -61.90 32.35 -45.26
CA ALA A 317 -61.88 33.58 -46.05
C ALA A 317 -61.53 33.31 -47.53
N GLU A 318 -60.64 32.37 -47.83
CA GLU A 318 -60.34 31.93 -49.20
C GLU A 318 -61.55 31.22 -49.84
N VAL A 319 -62.22 30.33 -49.12
CA VAL A 319 -63.45 29.66 -49.59
C VAL A 319 -64.56 30.69 -49.84
N ALA A 320 -64.76 31.65 -48.92
CA ALA A 320 -65.74 32.72 -49.09
C ALA A 320 -65.39 33.65 -50.28
N ARG A 321 -64.10 33.91 -50.52
CA ARG A 321 -63.65 34.65 -51.71
C ARG A 321 -63.88 33.86 -52.99
N GLN A 322 -63.66 32.54 -52.97
CA GLN A 322 -63.87 31.67 -54.11
C GLN A 322 -65.36 31.55 -54.45
N SER A 323 -66.23 31.33 -53.45
CA SER A 323 -67.68 31.31 -53.66
C SER A 323 -68.22 32.66 -54.13
N ALA A 324 -67.69 33.78 -53.62
CA ALA A 324 -68.04 35.11 -54.13
C ALA A 324 -67.57 35.33 -55.57
N ARG A 325 -66.42 34.78 -56.00
CA ARG A 325 -65.97 34.80 -57.39
C ARG A 325 -66.87 33.94 -58.28
N GLU A 326 -67.21 32.74 -57.85
CA GLU A 326 -68.10 31.83 -58.58
C GLU A 326 -69.52 32.42 -58.70
N ALA A 327 -70.05 33.05 -57.66
CA ALA A 327 -71.33 33.77 -57.72
C ALA A 327 -71.27 34.94 -58.73
N ARG A 328 -70.20 35.75 -58.71
CA ARG A 328 -69.99 36.82 -59.72
C ARG A 328 -69.87 36.26 -61.13
N GLN A 329 -69.15 35.15 -61.32
CA GLN A 329 -69.06 34.49 -62.62
C GLN A 329 -70.42 33.93 -63.07
N ALA A 330 -71.21 33.36 -62.17
CA ALA A 330 -72.57 32.89 -62.47
C ALA A 330 -73.49 34.07 -62.82
N ASP A 331 -73.38 35.19 -62.11
CA ASP A 331 -74.10 36.44 -62.42
C ASP A 331 -73.65 37.00 -63.78
N GLU A 332 -72.35 37.00 -64.10
CA GLU A 332 -71.81 37.39 -65.40
C GLU A 332 -72.32 36.49 -66.54
N VAL A 333 -72.36 35.16 -66.34
CA VAL A 333 -72.93 34.21 -67.30
C VAL A 333 -74.43 34.46 -67.49
N ARG A 334 -75.16 34.74 -66.40
CA ARG A 334 -76.58 35.10 -66.47
C ARG A 334 -76.80 36.42 -67.21
N LEU A 335 -75.94 37.40 -66.98
CA LEU A 335 -75.96 38.69 -67.68
C LEU A 335 -75.66 38.49 -69.17
N ALA A 336 -74.69 37.65 -69.50
CA ALA A 336 -74.36 37.27 -70.87
C ALA A 336 -75.54 36.59 -71.56
N LEU A 337 -76.21 35.63 -70.92
CA LEU A 337 -77.41 34.98 -71.47
C LEU A 337 -78.58 35.96 -71.67
N LEU A 338 -78.77 36.94 -70.77
CA LEU A 338 -79.77 37.99 -70.94
C LEU A 338 -79.43 38.91 -72.13
N VAL A 339 -78.16 39.26 -72.30
CA VAL A 339 -77.67 39.99 -73.48
C VAL A 339 -77.84 39.15 -74.75
N ASP A 340 -77.61 37.84 -74.70
CA ASP A 340 -77.78 36.93 -75.83
C ASP A 340 -79.26 36.74 -76.20
N THR A 341 -80.18 36.78 -75.22
CA THR A 341 -81.63 36.85 -75.52
C THR A 341 -82.06 38.18 -76.12
N LEU A 342 -81.40 39.28 -75.75
CA LEU A 342 -81.58 40.58 -76.41
C LEU A 342 -80.96 40.57 -77.81
N ASP A 343 -79.80 39.95 -78.03
CA ASP A 343 -79.18 39.78 -79.34
C ASP A 343 -79.98 38.83 -80.25
N GLY A 344 -80.65 37.82 -79.68
CA GLY A 344 -81.64 36.99 -80.35
C GLY A 344 -82.90 37.76 -80.75
N ALA A 345 -83.38 38.67 -79.90
CA ALA A 345 -84.50 39.57 -80.23
C ALA A 345 -84.11 40.62 -81.29
N VAL A 346 -82.87 41.13 -81.26
CA VAL A 346 -82.31 42.06 -82.25
C VAL A 346 -81.97 41.35 -83.57
N SER A 347 -81.51 40.10 -83.54
CA SER A 347 -81.27 39.25 -84.72
C SER A 347 -82.58 38.81 -85.38
N GLY A 348 -83.65 38.62 -84.59
CA GLY A 348 -85.02 38.48 -85.10
C GLY A 348 -85.49 39.70 -85.90
N LEU A 349 -85.19 40.90 -85.39
CA LEU A 349 -85.48 42.17 -86.08
C LEU A 349 -84.56 42.41 -87.30
N ARG A 350 -83.31 41.92 -87.25
CA ARG A 350 -82.32 41.99 -88.35
C ARG A 350 -82.60 41.00 -89.49
N ARG A 351 -83.36 39.93 -89.22
CA ARG A 351 -83.81 38.93 -90.20
C ARG A 351 -85.09 39.35 -90.95
N GLU A 352 -85.90 40.25 -90.40
CA GLU A 352 -87.00 40.90 -91.15
C GLU A 352 -86.55 42.09 -92.01
N LEU A 353 -85.32 42.60 -91.80
CA LEU A 353 -84.78 43.79 -92.49
C LEU A 353 -83.66 43.52 -93.53
N ALA A 354 -83.46 42.28 -93.97
CA ALA A 354 -82.59 41.91 -95.11
C ALA A 354 -81.25 42.69 -95.24
N LEU A 355 -80.37 42.60 -94.22
CA LEU A 355 -78.99 43.10 -94.30
C LEU A 355 -77.99 41.94 -94.16
N GLY A 356 -77.36 41.56 -95.27
CA GLY A 356 -76.31 40.54 -95.31
C GLY A 356 -74.89 41.07 -95.11
N GLY A 357 -73.96 40.12 -94.86
CA GLY A 357 -72.66 40.03 -95.56
C GLY A 357 -71.35 40.38 -94.83
N GLY A 358 -70.39 39.42 -94.84
CA GLY A 358 -68.91 39.60 -94.95
C GLY A 358 -68.09 39.45 -93.65
N THR A 359 -67.18 38.48 -93.42
CA THR A 359 -65.85 38.10 -94.02
C THR A 359 -64.67 39.08 -93.77
N GLY A 360 -63.65 38.66 -93.00
CA GLY A 360 -62.25 39.19 -93.09
C GLY A 360 -61.38 39.14 -91.80
N PRO A 361 -60.03 38.96 -91.87
CA PRO A 361 -59.21 38.25 -90.87
C PRO A 361 -58.25 39.10 -89.99
N ARG A 362 -57.65 38.45 -88.96
CA ARG A 362 -56.72 39.00 -87.97
C ARG A 362 -55.23 38.85 -88.35
N PRO A 363 -54.36 39.84 -88.09
CA PRO A 363 -52.92 39.75 -88.33
C PRO A 363 -52.07 39.81 -87.04
N ALA A 364 -51.42 38.70 -86.67
CA ALA A 364 -50.27 38.69 -85.73
C ALA A 364 -49.29 37.51 -85.91
N ASP A 365 -49.52 36.60 -86.87
CA ASP A 365 -48.62 35.44 -87.12
C ASP A 365 -47.40 35.78 -87.99
N MET A 366 -46.80 36.96 -87.82
CA MET A 366 -45.53 37.29 -88.47
C MET A 366 -44.59 37.96 -87.46
N VAL A 367 -43.67 37.18 -86.89
CA VAL A 367 -42.20 37.34 -87.05
C VAL A 367 -41.46 36.31 -86.16
N ARG A 368 -40.44 35.67 -86.75
CA ARG A 368 -39.53 34.66 -86.18
C ARG A 368 -38.08 35.18 -86.28
N GLY A 369 -37.24 34.97 -85.24
CA GLY A 369 -35.77 34.87 -85.38
C GLY A 369 -34.91 35.53 -84.28
N ALA A 370 -34.14 34.71 -83.53
CA ALA A 370 -32.75 34.97 -83.10
C ALA A 370 -32.18 33.75 -82.34
N SER A 371 -31.01 33.26 -82.78
CA SER A 371 -30.32 32.06 -82.29
C SER A 371 -29.30 32.35 -81.19
N ALA A 372 -29.09 31.38 -80.29
CA ALA A 372 -28.16 31.41 -79.17
C ALA A 372 -26.69 31.14 -79.58
N GLY A 373 -25.74 31.86 -78.97
CA GLY A 373 -24.30 31.60 -79.07
C GLY A 373 -23.72 31.17 -77.71
N GLN A 374 -23.11 29.99 -77.66
CA GLN A 374 -22.37 29.44 -76.51
C GLN A 374 -20.97 30.10 -76.41
N GLY A 375 -20.64 30.68 -75.25
CA GLY A 375 -19.33 31.28 -74.96
C GLY A 375 -18.43 30.37 -74.13
N SER A 376 -17.13 30.31 -74.45
CA SER A 376 -16.12 29.49 -73.77
C SER A 376 -15.83 29.93 -72.33
N VAL A 377 -15.73 28.98 -71.41
CA VAL A 377 -15.54 29.22 -69.97
C VAL A 377 -14.05 29.25 -69.62
N ASN A 378 -13.44 30.44 -69.65
CA ASN A 378 -12.02 30.66 -69.26
C ASN A 378 -11.88 31.00 -67.76
N ARG A 379 -10.73 30.65 -67.17
CA ARG A 379 -10.31 31.02 -65.81
C ARG A 379 -10.13 32.55 -65.74
N VAL A 380 -10.59 33.16 -64.65
CA VAL A 380 -10.60 34.62 -64.47
C VAL A 380 -9.40 35.02 -63.62
N GLU A 381 -8.39 35.66 -64.21
CA GLU A 381 -7.10 35.93 -63.53
C GLU A 381 -6.95 37.40 -63.06
N ASP A 382 -7.85 38.31 -63.46
CA ASP A 382 -7.77 39.75 -63.19
C ASP A 382 -9.08 40.30 -62.58
N PRO A 383 -9.06 41.17 -61.55
CA PRO A 383 -10.28 41.73 -60.95
C PRO A 383 -11.22 42.45 -61.92
N ALA A 384 -10.70 43.06 -62.99
CA ALA A 384 -11.54 43.72 -64.00
C ALA A 384 -12.37 42.71 -64.81
N ALA A 385 -11.88 41.47 -64.98
CA ALA A 385 -12.62 40.39 -65.62
C ALA A 385 -13.70 39.80 -64.70
N LEU A 386 -13.44 39.77 -63.38
CA LEU A 386 -14.44 39.41 -62.37
C LEU A 386 -15.60 40.42 -62.35
N ASP A 387 -15.33 41.72 -62.44
CA ASP A 387 -16.37 42.76 -62.49
C ASP A 387 -17.31 42.59 -63.69
N ARG A 388 -16.79 42.20 -64.87
CA ARG A 388 -17.62 41.95 -66.06
C ARG A 388 -18.56 40.76 -65.88
N LEU A 389 -18.10 39.71 -65.20
CA LEU A 389 -18.94 38.54 -64.92
C LEU A 389 -20.00 38.85 -63.86
N LEU A 390 -19.64 39.64 -62.85
CA LEU A 390 -20.58 40.08 -61.81
C LEU A 390 -21.63 41.07 -62.33
N ALA A 391 -21.38 41.74 -63.45
CA ALA A 391 -22.34 42.62 -64.12
C ALA A 391 -23.37 41.87 -64.99
N LEU A 392 -23.21 40.56 -65.22
CA LEU A 392 -24.18 39.78 -65.98
C LEU A 392 -25.49 39.58 -65.18
N PRO A 393 -26.66 39.70 -65.83
CA PRO A 393 -27.93 39.48 -65.15
C PRO A 393 -28.03 38.04 -64.63
N ALA A 394 -28.49 37.89 -63.39
CA ALA A 394 -28.69 36.61 -62.72
C ALA A 394 -27.42 35.74 -62.54
N VAL A 395 -26.23 36.32 -62.49
CA VAL A 395 -25.00 35.58 -62.13
C VAL A 395 -25.08 34.99 -60.72
N HIS A 396 -24.58 33.75 -60.56
CA HIS A 396 -24.43 33.09 -59.26
C HIS A 396 -22.95 33.00 -58.89
N LEU A 397 -22.56 33.67 -57.81
CA LEU A 397 -21.23 33.61 -57.21
C LEU A 397 -21.20 32.59 -56.06
N ILE A 398 -20.46 31.50 -56.23
CA ILE A 398 -20.22 30.49 -55.20
C ILE A 398 -18.81 30.71 -54.63
N VAL A 399 -18.69 30.85 -53.32
CA VAL A 399 -17.43 31.17 -52.64
C VAL A 399 -17.05 30.06 -51.67
N ASP A 400 -15.83 29.54 -51.81
CA ASP A 400 -15.19 28.66 -50.85
C ASP A 400 -14.65 29.47 -49.67
N GLY A 401 -15.37 29.41 -48.55
CA GLY A 401 -15.19 30.32 -47.43
C GLY A 401 -13.82 30.23 -46.78
N TYR A 402 -13.38 29.03 -46.36
CA TYR A 402 -12.08 28.90 -45.70
C TYR A 402 -10.91 29.11 -46.66
N ASN A 403 -11.07 28.81 -47.94
CA ASN A 403 -10.04 29.11 -48.92
C ASN A 403 -9.81 30.62 -49.07
N VAL A 404 -10.89 31.40 -49.08
CA VAL A 404 -10.82 32.87 -49.13
C VAL A 404 -10.31 33.46 -47.82
N THR A 405 -10.84 33.03 -46.66
CA THR A 405 -10.43 33.62 -45.37
C THR A 405 -8.97 33.30 -45.01
N LYS A 406 -8.50 32.06 -45.24
CA LYS A 406 -7.09 31.68 -45.01
C LYS A 406 -6.12 32.44 -45.92
N THR A 407 -6.57 32.87 -47.10
CA THR A 407 -5.74 33.66 -48.03
C THR A 407 -5.71 35.15 -47.66
N GLY A 408 -6.80 35.68 -47.10
CA GLY A 408 -6.97 37.13 -46.92
C GLY A 408 -6.66 37.67 -45.53
N TYR A 409 -6.95 36.91 -44.48
CA TYR A 409 -6.76 37.34 -43.08
C TYR A 409 -6.59 36.11 -42.16
N PRO A 410 -5.53 35.29 -42.38
CA PRO A 410 -5.27 34.08 -41.59
C PRO A 410 -5.05 34.33 -40.09
N GLU A 411 -4.70 35.56 -39.71
CA GLU A 411 -4.44 36.01 -38.35
C GLU A 411 -5.68 36.14 -37.46
N LEU A 412 -6.89 36.18 -38.05
CA LEU A 412 -8.14 36.29 -37.29
C LEU A 412 -8.64 34.92 -36.80
N ALA A 413 -9.41 34.90 -35.71
CA ALA A 413 -10.08 33.68 -35.25
C ALA A 413 -11.13 33.22 -36.28
N LEU A 414 -11.39 31.91 -36.39
CA LEU A 414 -12.27 31.35 -37.43
C LEU A 414 -13.69 31.97 -37.41
N ALA A 415 -14.23 32.33 -36.24
CA ALA A 415 -15.50 33.04 -36.16
C ALA A 415 -15.44 34.43 -36.81
N ASP A 416 -14.45 35.24 -36.44
CA ASP A 416 -14.24 36.59 -36.97
C ASP A 416 -13.90 36.59 -38.46
N GLN A 417 -13.17 35.57 -38.92
CA GLN A 417 -12.91 35.33 -40.35
C GLN A 417 -14.22 35.19 -41.14
N ARG A 418 -15.18 34.40 -40.63
CA ARG A 418 -16.47 34.18 -41.28
C ARG A 418 -17.32 35.44 -41.28
N ASP A 419 -17.44 36.10 -40.14
CA ASP A 419 -18.27 37.30 -40.00
C ASP A 419 -17.76 38.43 -40.91
N ARG A 420 -16.43 38.59 -41.00
CA ARG A 420 -15.79 39.55 -41.90
C ARG A 420 -16.06 39.21 -43.38
N LEU A 421 -15.92 37.95 -43.78
CA LEU A 421 -16.18 37.54 -45.18
C LEU A 421 -17.64 37.74 -45.57
N VAL A 422 -18.57 37.33 -44.69
CA VAL A 422 -20.01 37.47 -44.91
C VAL A 422 -20.39 38.94 -45.08
N HIS A 423 -19.84 39.83 -44.26
CA HIS A 423 -20.09 41.26 -44.37
C HIS A 423 -19.56 41.85 -45.69
N GLN A 424 -18.31 41.51 -46.08
CA GLN A 424 -17.71 41.99 -47.33
C GLN A 424 -18.48 41.51 -48.57
N LEU A 425 -18.93 40.25 -48.56
CA LEU A 425 -19.73 39.68 -49.64
C LEU A 425 -21.15 40.28 -49.69
N ALA A 426 -21.73 40.64 -48.56
CA ALA A 426 -23.04 41.32 -48.53
C ALA A 426 -22.98 42.69 -49.21
N VAL A 427 -21.90 43.45 -48.99
CA VAL A 427 -21.68 44.72 -49.69
C VAL A 427 -21.48 44.50 -51.19
N LEU A 428 -20.75 43.45 -51.59
CA LEU A 428 -20.57 43.09 -53.00
C LEU A 428 -21.89 42.70 -53.67
N ALA A 429 -22.70 41.86 -53.01
CA ALA A 429 -24.01 41.42 -53.49
C ALA A 429 -24.98 42.61 -53.65
N ALA A 430 -25.00 43.54 -52.68
CA ALA A 430 -25.83 44.74 -52.75
C ALA A 430 -25.47 45.67 -53.91
N ARG A 431 -24.19 45.75 -54.30
CA ARG A 431 -23.72 46.60 -55.40
C ARG A 431 -23.88 45.96 -56.78
N THR A 432 -23.74 44.65 -56.89
CA THR A 432 -23.73 43.92 -58.17
C THR A 432 -25.06 43.24 -58.49
N GLY A 433 -25.90 42.98 -57.49
CA GLY A 433 -27.11 42.19 -57.64
C GLY A 433 -26.87 40.69 -57.85
N ALA A 434 -25.62 40.23 -57.73
CA ALA A 434 -25.26 38.82 -57.85
C ALA A 434 -25.88 37.98 -56.73
N GLU A 435 -26.38 36.79 -57.05
CA GLU A 435 -26.73 35.80 -56.01
C GLU A 435 -25.42 35.25 -55.45
N VAL A 436 -25.17 35.40 -54.14
CA VAL A 436 -23.93 34.93 -53.50
C VAL A 436 -24.23 33.76 -52.58
N THR A 437 -23.59 32.61 -52.81
CA THR A 437 -23.58 31.46 -51.90
C THR A 437 -22.18 31.25 -51.33
N LEU A 438 -22.04 31.32 -50.02
CA LEU A 438 -20.79 31.11 -49.29
C LEU A 438 -20.83 29.73 -48.62
N VAL A 439 -19.86 28.87 -48.91
CA VAL A 439 -19.79 27.50 -48.38
C VAL A 439 -18.62 27.38 -47.41
N PHE A 440 -18.89 26.92 -46.18
CA PHE A 440 -17.87 26.59 -45.18
C PHE A 440 -17.81 25.09 -44.91
N ASP A 441 -16.61 24.59 -44.61
CA ASP A 441 -16.40 23.20 -44.21
C ASP A 441 -16.87 22.98 -42.75
N GLY A 442 -17.67 21.94 -42.53
CA GLY A 442 -18.51 21.73 -41.33
C GLY A 442 -17.84 21.04 -40.14
N ALA A 443 -16.51 20.86 -40.14
CA ALA A 443 -15.79 20.31 -39.00
C ALA A 443 -15.55 21.39 -37.91
N GLY A 444 -16.55 21.67 -37.08
CA GLY A 444 -16.38 22.42 -35.81
C GLY A 444 -17.11 23.76 -35.71
N VAL A 445 -18.42 23.79 -35.95
CA VAL A 445 -19.23 25.01 -35.70
C VAL A 445 -20.38 24.74 -34.74
N VAL A 446 -20.22 25.23 -33.51
CA VAL A 446 -21.30 25.41 -32.53
C VAL A 446 -21.79 26.84 -32.70
N ALA A 447 -23.09 26.99 -32.99
CA ALA A 447 -23.83 28.23 -33.29
C ALA A 447 -23.75 28.73 -34.75
N VAL A 448 -24.89 28.59 -35.45
CA VAL A 448 -25.21 29.26 -36.71
C VAL A 448 -25.75 30.66 -36.38
N PRO A 449 -25.17 31.75 -36.90
CA PRO A 449 -25.73 33.09 -36.70
C PRO A 449 -27.14 33.20 -37.30
N ALA A 450 -28.10 33.68 -36.51
CA ALA A 450 -29.53 33.62 -36.79
C ALA A 450 -30.06 34.56 -37.90
N ALA A 451 -29.20 35.27 -38.62
CA ALA A 451 -29.60 36.06 -39.79
C ALA A 451 -28.39 36.36 -40.70
N ALA A 452 -28.29 35.67 -41.83
CA ALA A 452 -27.36 36.09 -42.88
C ALA A 452 -27.81 37.45 -43.46
N PRO A 453 -26.90 38.41 -43.70
CA PRO A 453 -27.24 39.67 -44.34
C PRO A 453 -27.94 39.46 -45.69
N ARG A 454 -28.90 40.33 -46.03
CA ARG A 454 -29.70 40.23 -47.27
C ARG A 454 -28.78 40.12 -48.50
N GLY A 455 -28.93 39.05 -49.27
CA GLY A 455 -28.20 38.82 -50.53
C GLY A 455 -27.07 37.80 -50.48
N VAL A 456 -26.70 37.28 -49.29
CA VAL A 456 -25.71 36.20 -49.15
C VAL A 456 -26.32 34.99 -48.46
N ARG A 457 -26.27 33.83 -49.12
CA ARG A 457 -26.66 32.54 -48.55
C ARG A 457 -25.42 31.84 -47.98
N VAL A 458 -25.40 31.57 -46.69
CA VAL A 458 -24.30 30.84 -46.03
C VAL A 458 -24.71 29.39 -45.85
N LEU A 459 -23.88 28.46 -46.36
CA LEU A 459 -24.05 27.02 -46.24
C LEU A 459 -22.86 26.43 -45.48
N PHE A 460 -23.15 25.46 -44.62
CA PHE A 460 -22.15 24.64 -43.96
C PHE A 460 -22.26 23.22 -44.53
N SER A 461 -21.14 22.57 -44.83
CA SER A 461 -21.18 21.16 -45.20
C SER A 461 -21.59 20.29 -44.02
N ASP A 462 -22.26 19.16 -44.31
CA ASP A 462 -22.58 18.17 -43.28
C ASP A 462 -21.30 17.55 -42.69
N PRO A 463 -21.32 17.07 -41.44
CA PRO A 463 -20.17 16.40 -40.84
C PRO A 463 -19.67 15.25 -41.73
N GLY A 464 -18.40 15.31 -42.15
CA GLY A 464 -17.77 14.30 -43.01
C GLY A 464 -17.90 14.55 -44.53
N VAL A 465 -18.58 15.63 -44.94
CA VAL A 465 -18.63 16.08 -46.35
C VAL A 465 -17.74 17.30 -46.51
N LEU A 466 -16.83 17.28 -47.48
CA LEU A 466 -15.95 18.40 -47.78
C LEU A 466 -16.74 19.53 -48.48
N ALA A 467 -16.40 20.79 -48.18
CA ALA A 467 -16.97 21.96 -48.85
C ALA A 467 -16.85 21.87 -50.39
N ASP A 468 -15.76 21.30 -50.88
CA ASP A 468 -15.49 21.02 -52.29
C ASP A 468 -16.60 20.22 -52.97
N ASP A 469 -17.15 19.21 -52.29
CA ASP A 469 -18.21 18.35 -52.83
C ASP A 469 -19.55 19.08 -52.86
N VAL A 470 -19.83 19.89 -51.83
CA VAL A 470 -21.00 20.77 -51.79
C VAL A 470 -20.93 21.79 -52.94
N ILE A 471 -19.77 22.40 -53.18
CA ILE A 471 -19.57 23.34 -54.31
C ILE A 471 -19.79 22.64 -55.65
N ARG A 472 -19.30 21.42 -55.83
CA ARG A 472 -19.54 20.63 -57.07
C ARG A 472 -21.02 20.31 -57.26
N ALA A 473 -21.73 19.98 -56.19
CA ALA A 473 -23.16 19.72 -56.22
C ALA A 473 -23.95 20.98 -56.59
N LEU A 474 -23.62 22.13 -55.99
CA LEU A 474 -24.24 23.42 -56.31
C LEU A 474 -24.05 23.80 -57.79
N VAL A 475 -22.82 23.71 -58.32
CA VAL A 475 -22.55 23.98 -59.74
C VAL A 475 -23.33 23.05 -60.67
N THR A 476 -23.55 21.80 -60.26
CA THR A 476 -24.29 20.80 -61.07
C THR A 476 -25.80 21.05 -61.02
N ALA A 477 -26.31 21.62 -59.93
CA ALA A 477 -27.74 21.89 -59.75
C ALA A 477 -28.21 23.17 -60.47
N GLU A 478 -27.30 24.04 -60.91
CA GLU A 478 -27.66 25.27 -61.62
C GLU A 478 -28.17 25.00 -63.04
N PRO A 479 -29.21 25.73 -63.49
CA PRO A 479 -29.79 25.54 -64.82
C PRO A 479 -28.82 25.95 -65.94
N GLU A 480 -28.86 25.20 -67.04
CA GLU A 480 -28.07 25.50 -68.23
C GLU A 480 -28.37 26.92 -68.76
N GLY A 481 -27.32 27.72 -68.98
CA GLY A 481 -27.42 29.09 -69.49
C GLY A 481 -27.28 30.19 -68.43
N ARG A 482 -27.25 29.85 -67.13
CA ARG A 482 -26.95 30.80 -66.06
C ARG A 482 -25.43 30.91 -65.85
N PRO A 483 -24.82 32.12 -65.85
CA PRO A 483 -23.40 32.27 -65.55
C PRO A 483 -23.12 31.93 -64.07
N VAL A 484 -22.29 30.90 -63.84
CA VAL A 484 -21.84 30.48 -62.50
C VAL A 484 -20.36 30.83 -62.34
N VAL A 485 -20.03 31.53 -61.26
CA VAL A 485 -18.67 31.94 -60.92
C VAL A 485 -18.28 31.27 -59.61
N VAL A 486 -17.16 30.54 -59.58
CA VAL A 486 -16.71 29.81 -58.39
C VAL A 486 -15.39 30.39 -57.92
N VAL A 487 -15.35 30.89 -56.69
CA VAL A 487 -14.13 31.42 -56.07
C VAL A 487 -13.48 30.34 -55.22
N THR A 488 -12.31 29.87 -55.65
CA THR A 488 -11.46 28.94 -54.89
C THR A 488 -10.03 29.02 -55.41
N SER A 489 -9.06 28.81 -54.53
CA SER A 489 -7.64 28.64 -54.88
C SER A 489 -7.24 27.17 -54.96
N ASP A 490 -8.15 26.23 -54.69
CA ASP A 490 -7.90 24.80 -54.89
C ASP A 490 -7.95 24.45 -56.38
N ARG A 491 -6.83 23.93 -56.91
CA ARG A 491 -6.70 23.58 -58.33
C ARG A 491 -7.62 22.42 -58.74
N ALA A 492 -7.83 21.45 -57.86
CA ALA A 492 -8.68 20.29 -58.12
C ALA A 492 -10.17 20.68 -58.19
N VAL A 493 -10.61 21.65 -57.39
CA VAL A 493 -11.97 22.22 -57.47
C VAL A 493 -12.10 23.10 -58.71
N ALA A 494 -11.18 24.03 -58.92
CA ALA A 494 -11.19 24.94 -60.07
C ALA A 494 -11.26 24.20 -61.43
N ASP A 495 -10.48 23.13 -61.59
CA ASP A 495 -10.48 22.34 -62.82
C ASP A 495 -11.79 21.53 -62.98
N SER A 496 -12.39 21.11 -61.87
CA SER A 496 -13.64 20.35 -61.92
C SER A 496 -14.87 21.21 -62.19
N VAL A 497 -14.93 22.44 -61.67
CA VAL A 497 -16.06 23.35 -61.92
C VAL A 497 -15.95 23.93 -63.34
N ARG A 498 -14.74 24.15 -63.85
CA ARG A 498 -14.50 24.53 -65.25
C ARG A 498 -15.05 23.50 -66.23
N ARG A 499 -14.85 22.20 -65.96
CA ARG A 499 -15.42 21.12 -66.79
C ARG A 499 -16.95 21.12 -66.83
N ARG A 500 -17.61 21.73 -65.83
CA ARG A 500 -19.07 21.85 -65.73
C ARG A 500 -19.60 23.21 -66.21
N GLY A 501 -18.77 24.03 -66.84
CA GLY A 501 -19.18 25.30 -67.41
C GLY A 501 -19.20 26.50 -66.45
N ALA A 502 -18.69 26.35 -65.22
CA ALA A 502 -18.54 27.46 -64.28
C ALA A 502 -17.17 28.15 -64.43
N HIS A 503 -17.10 29.46 -64.20
CA HIS A 503 -15.89 30.26 -64.29
C HIS A 503 -15.10 30.20 -62.97
N PRO A 504 -13.94 29.52 -62.90
CA PRO A 504 -13.13 29.51 -61.69
C PRO A 504 -12.36 30.82 -61.52
N VAL A 505 -12.36 31.35 -60.30
CA VAL A 505 -11.70 32.59 -59.89
C VAL A 505 -10.79 32.31 -58.69
N PRO A 506 -9.50 32.65 -58.73
CA PRO A 506 -8.62 32.53 -57.56
C PRO A 506 -9.08 33.42 -56.40
N SER A 507 -8.94 32.95 -55.16
CA SER A 507 -9.36 33.71 -53.97
C SER A 507 -8.66 35.07 -53.84
N ALA A 508 -7.40 35.17 -54.28
CA ALA A 508 -6.66 36.43 -54.32
C ALA A 508 -7.34 37.50 -55.21
N VAL A 509 -7.99 37.10 -56.30
CA VAL A 509 -8.69 38.02 -57.23
C VAL A 509 -9.95 38.57 -56.57
N LEU A 510 -10.71 37.72 -55.86
CA LEU A 510 -11.85 38.17 -55.07
C LEU A 510 -11.42 39.11 -53.95
N LEU A 511 -10.36 38.78 -53.20
CA LEU A 511 -9.85 39.61 -52.11
C LEU A 511 -9.34 40.98 -52.61
N ALA A 512 -8.61 41.01 -53.72
CA ALA A 512 -8.20 42.26 -54.36
C ALA A 512 -9.41 43.11 -54.78
N ARG A 513 -10.51 42.47 -55.18
CA ARG A 513 -11.75 43.17 -55.51
C ARG A 513 -12.50 43.69 -54.28
N LEU A 514 -12.55 42.91 -53.21
CA LEU A 514 -13.16 43.27 -51.92
C LEU A 514 -12.36 44.36 -51.19
N GLY A 515 -11.05 44.46 -51.40
CA GLY A 515 -10.20 45.53 -50.85
C GLY A 515 -10.41 46.91 -51.50
N ARG A 516 -11.11 46.98 -52.63
CA ARG A 516 -11.51 48.25 -53.30
C ARG A 516 -12.92 48.72 -52.89
N VAL A 517 -13.54 48.09 -51.88
CA VAL A 517 -14.95 48.28 -51.52
C VAL A 517 -15.15 49.36 -50.47
#